data_AF-S8AL13-F1
#
_entry.id   AF-S8AL13-F1
#
_cell.length_a   1.000
_cell.length_b   1.000
_cell.length_c   1.000
_cell.angle_alpha   90.00
_cell.angle_beta   90.00
_cell.angle_gamma   90.00
#
_symmetry.space_group_name_H-M   'P 1'
#
loop_
_entity.id
_entity.type
_entity.pdbx_description
1 polymer ?
#
loop_
_entity_poly.entity_id
_entity_poly.type
_entity_poly.pdbx_seq_one_letter_code
_entity_poly.pdbx_strand_id
1 'polypeptide(L)'
;MATLRIVAAGMRRLSAQRPLTRSNATSVSSRYTSAITASRRIGTSPPKRQTPATAPTAAAEKPATSRLTSIKDGPIASPDIEFGDEVIGATDWSRSFSGLSQTPFAKEVSDVLLQPLDPAEVEIKPDGIIYLPEIKYRRILNRAFGPGGWGLAPRGETQISEKPNGGGIVTREYALVCHGRLVSVARGEQDYFDEFGIPTAMEACKSNAMMRCCKDLGVASELWDPRFIRKWKKENASELFGEHVVTKKKKKLWVRKGDSLDYPYQASKFGS
;
A
#
# COMPACT_ATOMS: atom_id res chain seq x y z
N MET A 1 30.92 -36.63 44.40
CA MET A 1 29.62 -37.00 43.80
C MET A 1 29.58 -36.47 42.38
N ALA A 2 29.35 -37.40 41.43
CA ALA A 2 28.96 -37.21 40.03
C ALA A 2 29.78 -36.27 39.12
N THR A 3 30.81 -36.87 38.50
CA THR A 3 31.54 -36.41 37.31
C THR A 3 30.71 -36.67 36.05
N LEU A 4 30.41 -35.65 35.23
CA LEU A 4 29.81 -35.84 33.90
C LEU A 4 30.89 -35.67 32.81
N ARG A 5 31.10 -36.74 32.03
CA ARG A 5 32.12 -36.86 30.99
C ARG A 5 31.67 -36.23 29.68
N ILE A 6 32.56 -35.44 29.09
CA ILE A 6 32.52 -34.93 27.72
C ILE A 6 32.87 -36.08 26.76
N VAL A 7 32.06 -36.30 25.72
CA VAL A 7 32.38 -37.21 24.60
C VAL A 7 32.59 -36.35 23.34
N ALA A 8 33.83 -36.32 22.88
CA ALA A 8 34.23 -35.78 21.59
C ALA A 8 34.46 -36.94 20.60
N ALA A 9 33.84 -36.86 19.43
CA ALA A 9 34.09 -37.70 18.26
C ALA A 9 33.82 -36.82 17.03
N GLY A 10 34.60 -36.75 15.96
CA GLY A 10 35.83 -37.42 15.56
C GLY A 10 36.01 -37.02 14.09
N MET A 11 36.95 -36.12 13.81
CA MET A 11 37.29 -35.70 12.43
C MET A 11 37.98 -36.84 11.69
N ARG A 12 37.40 -37.30 10.57
CA ARG A 12 38.11 -38.13 9.59
C ARG A 12 38.44 -37.29 8.37
N ARG A 13 39.74 -37.00 8.22
CA ARG A 13 40.37 -36.55 6.98
C ARG A 13 40.51 -37.76 6.05
N LEU A 14 40.09 -37.63 4.81
CA LEU A 14 40.50 -38.50 3.71
C LEU A 14 41.16 -37.63 2.65
N SER A 15 42.39 -37.99 2.30
CA SER A 15 43.22 -37.34 1.29
C SER A 15 43.22 -38.15 0.00
N ALA A 16 43.38 -37.43 -1.12
CA ALA A 16 43.86 -37.86 -2.43
C ALA A 16 42.89 -38.79 -3.21
N GLN A 17 42.75 -38.72 -4.54
CA GLN A 17 43.66 -38.33 -5.61
C GLN A 17 42.89 -37.71 -6.80
N ARG A 18 43.62 -36.92 -7.59
CA ARG A 18 43.28 -36.43 -8.93
C ARG A 18 43.40 -37.59 -9.95
N PRO A 19 42.68 -37.52 -11.08
CA PRO A 19 43.41 -37.22 -12.32
C PRO A 19 42.70 -36.21 -13.25
N LEU A 20 43.51 -35.77 -14.21
CA LEU A 20 43.34 -34.67 -15.16
C LEU A 20 42.47 -35.02 -16.39
N THR A 21 42.26 -33.97 -17.20
CA THR A 21 41.94 -33.90 -18.65
C THR A 21 40.46 -33.63 -18.98
N ARG A 22 40.08 -32.81 -19.97
CA ARG A 22 40.73 -31.76 -20.79
C ARG A 22 39.61 -31.09 -21.60
N SER A 23 39.70 -29.77 -21.83
CA SER A 23 39.16 -28.98 -22.96
C SER A 23 37.63 -28.92 -23.16
N ASN A 24 37.00 -27.80 -23.54
CA ASN A 24 37.33 -26.91 -24.66
C ASN A 24 36.63 -25.53 -24.54
N ALA A 25 37.29 -24.50 -25.12
CA ALA A 25 36.76 -23.34 -25.87
C ALA A 25 35.73 -22.42 -25.16
N THR A 26 35.71 -21.09 -25.26
CA THR A 26 36.30 -20.03 -26.11
C THR A 26 35.91 -18.70 -25.39
N SER A 27 36.79 -17.72 -25.16
CA SER A 27 37.01 -16.52 -26.00
C SER A 27 35.70 -15.81 -26.43
N VAL A 28 35.42 -14.51 -26.34
CA VAL A 28 36.15 -13.24 -26.12
C VAL A 28 35.10 -12.12 -25.88
N SER A 29 35.49 -11.11 -25.09
CA SER A 29 35.11 -9.68 -25.08
C SER A 29 33.96 -9.12 -25.94
N SER A 30 33.14 -8.22 -25.36
CA SER A 30 32.60 -7.02 -26.05
C SER A 30 32.15 -5.98 -25.00
N ARG A 31 32.97 -4.97 -24.70
CA ARG A 31 32.88 -3.56 -25.16
C ARG A 31 31.50 -2.90 -25.01
N TYR A 32 31.47 -1.99 -24.05
CA TYR A 32 30.55 -0.87 -23.91
C TYR A 32 30.68 0.09 -25.09
N THR A 33 29.55 0.50 -25.69
CA THR A 33 29.39 1.81 -26.31
C THR A 33 27.95 2.29 -26.10
N SER A 34 27.81 3.36 -25.33
CA SER A 34 26.56 4.12 -25.15
C SER A 34 26.46 5.18 -26.23
N ALA A 35 25.27 5.36 -26.83
CA ALA A 35 24.97 6.49 -27.69
C ALA A 35 23.87 7.35 -27.05
N ILE A 36 24.21 8.61 -26.86
CA ILE A 36 23.37 9.73 -26.38
C ILE A 36 22.75 10.38 -27.62
N THR A 37 21.44 10.65 -27.60
CA THR A 37 20.82 11.53 -28.61
C THR A 37 19.99 12.62 -27.93
N ALA A 38 20.26 13.83 -28.41
CA ALA A 38 19.95 15.13 -27.82
C ALA A 38 18.54 15.67 -28.13
N SER A 39 18.17 16.70 -27.37
CA SER A 39 16.98 17.55 -27.48
C SER A 39 16.86 18.31 -28.80
N ARG A 40 15.61 18.65 -29.17
CA ARG A 40 15.31 19.80 -30.03
C ARG A 40 14.02 20.50 -29.58
N ARG A 41 14.03 21.83 -29.64
CA ARG A 41 12.99 22.77 -29.18
C ARG A 41 12.58 23.69 -30.33
N ILE A 42 11.30 24.10 -30.29
CA ILE A 42 10.65 25.34 -30.78
C ILE A 42 10.22 25.43 -32.26
N GLY A 43 8.94 25.82 -32.43
CA GLY A 43 8.35 26.46 -33.61
C GLY A 43 6.89 26.90 -33.33
N THR A 44 6.57 28.17 -33.62
CA THR A 44 5.45 28.98 -33.12
C THR A 44 4.34 29.28 -34.16
N SER A 45 3.09 29.40 -33.68
CA SER A 45 2.01 30.37 -34.08
C SER A 45 1.10 30.07 -35.32
N PRO A 46 -0.04 30.78 -35.54
CA PRO A 46 -1.43 30.28 -35.36
C PRO A 46 -2.34 30.45 -36.61
N PRO A 47 -3.66 30.15 -36.55
CA PRO A 47 -4.60 31.04 -37.25
C PRO A 47 -5.93 31.36 -36.56
N LYS A 48 -6.56 32.35 -37.20
CA LYS A 48 -7.59 33.32 -36.84
C LYS A 48 -9.03 32.79 -36.88
N ARG A 49 -9.85 33.42 -36.03
CA ARG A 49 -11.32 33.47 -35.96
C ARG A 49 -12.03 33.76 -37.29
N GLN A 50 -13.14 33.04 -37.56
CA GLN A 50 -14.31 33.52 -38.31
C GLN A 50 -15.61 32.92 -37.75
N THR A 51 -16.57 33.79 -37.44
CA THR A 51 -18.00 33.50 -37.24
C THR A 51 -18.75 33.75 -38.55
N PRO A 52 -19.88 33.05 -38.80
CA PRO A 52 -21.16 33.76 -38.79
C PRO A 52 -22.33 32.96 -38.18
N ALA A 53 -23.38 33.70 -37.79
CA ALA A 53 -24.62 33.25 -37.19
C ALA A 53 -25.67 32.78 -38.24
N THR A 54 -26.57 31.86 -37.87
CA THR A 54 -28.03 32.05 -37.60
C THR A 54 -28.79 30.69 -37.68
N ALA A 55 -29.78 30.54 -36.79
CA ALA A 55 -30.61 29.39 -36.34
C ALA A 55 -31.55 28.71 -37.38
N PRO A 56 -32.55 27.87 -36.98
CA PRO A 56 -32.63 26.75 -36.02
C PRO A 56 -33.19 25.46 -36.67
N THR A 57 -32.97 24.27 -36.09
CA THR A 57 -33.90 23.12 -36.31
C THR A 57 -33.86 22.19 -35.10
N ALA A 58 -35.05 21.94 -34.56
CA ALA A 58 -35.32 20.99 -33.49
C ALA A 58 -35.01 19.56 -33.93
N ALA A 59 -34.19 18.86 -33.17
CA ALA A 59 -34.09 17.42 -33.19
C ALA A 59 -33.92 16.92 -31.76
N ALA A 60 -34.79 16.01 -31.36
CA ALA A 60 -34.92 15.46 -30.03
C ALA A 60 -33.60 14.82 -29.54
N GLU A 61 -33.03 15.36 -28.46
CA GLU A 61 -31.92 14.73 -27.75
C GLU A 61 -32.43 13.65 -26.81
N LYS A 62 -32.02 12.41 -27.10
CA LYS A 62 -32.08 11.29 -26.14
C LYS A 62 -31.17 11.65 -24.95
N PRO A 63 -31.54 11.31 -23.70
CA PRO A 63 -30.71 11.66 -22.55
C PRO A 63 -29.40 10.86 -22.62
N ALA A 64 -28.31 11.55 -22.93
CA ALA A 64 -26.97 11.05 -22.71
C ALA A 64 -26.79 10.85 -21.19
N THR A 65 -26.57 9.60 -20.79
CA THR A 65 -26.14 9.22 -19.45
C THR A 65 -24.78 9.87 -19.17
N SER A 66 -24.77 11.07 -18.58
CA SER A 66 -23.58 11.72 -18.04
C SER A 66 -23.12 10.98 -16.79
N ARG A 67 -22.40 9.89 -17.01
CA ARG A 67 -21.82 9.06 -15.97
C ARG A 67 -20.57 9.77 -15.41
N LEU A 68 -20.74 10.37 -14.22
CA LEU A 68 -19.75 10.98 -13.32
C LEU A 68 -18.72 11.94 -13.96
N THR A 69 -18.80 13.23 -13.63
CA THR A 69 -17.65 14.05 -13.21
C THR A 69 -18.15 15.37 -12.60
N SER A 70 -18.65 15.33 -11.37
CA SER A 70 -18.60 16.53 -10.51
C SER A 70 -18.11 16.06 -9.16
N ILE A 71 -16.79 16.07 -9.01
CA ILE A 71 -16.17 15.85 -7.71
C ILE A 71 -16.41 17.15 -6.93
N LYS A 72 -17.35 17.11 -5.99
CA LYS A 72 -17.55 18.20 -5.04
C LYS A 72 -16.46 18.08 -3.98
N ASP A 73 -15.27 18.61 -4.28
CA ASP A 73 -14.12 18.68 -3.36
C ASP A 73 -14.24 19.82 -2.32
N GLY A 74 -15.43 20.44 -2.22
CA GLY A 74 -15.70 21.42 -1.17
C GLY A 74 -15.87 20.75 0.19
N PRO A 75 -15.52 21.42 1.30
CA PRO A 75 -15.85 20.91 2.64
C PRO A 75 -17.35 20.62 2.70
N ILE A 76 -17.72 19.42 3.15
CA ILE A 76 -19.13 19.03 3.30
C ILE A 76 -19.73 19.97 4.35
N ALA A 77 -20.49 20.98 3.91
CA ALA A 77 -21.37 21.73 4.78
C ALA A 77 -22.39 20.73 5.33
N SER A 78 -22.28 20.44 6.63
CA SER A 78 -23.18 19.53 7.32
C SER A 78 -24.27 20.35 8.01
N PRO A 79 -25.50 19.85 8.09
CA PRO A 79 -26.61 20.54 8.74
C PRO A 79 -26.27 20.84 10.20
N ASP A 80 -26.70 22.01 10.66
CA ASP A 80 -26.65 22.43 12.06
C ASP A 80 -27.48 21.44 12.88
N ILE A 81 -26.82 20.44 13.45
CA ILE A 81 -27.42 19.67 14.53
C ILE A 81 -27.10 20.45 15.79
N GLU A 82 -28.09 21.19 16.28
CA GLU A 82 -28.07 21.80 17.61
C GLU A 82 -28.03 20.69 18.66
N PHE A 83 -26.82 20.33 19.09
CA PHE A 83 -26.64 19.52 20.29
C PHE A 83 -26.70 20.46 21.49
N GLY A 84 -27.62 20.16 22.40
CA GLY A 84 -27.82 20.88 23.66
C GLY A 84 -26.51 21.06 24.43
N ASP A 85 -26.44 22.19 25.11
CA ASP A 85 -25.28 22.86 25.69
C ASP A 85 -24.63 22.15 26.90
N GLU A 86 -24.41 20.83 26.84
CA GLU A 86 -23.85 20.05 27.96
C GLU A 86 -22.83 18.98 27.53
N VAL A 87 -21.70 19.40 26.95
CA VAL A 87 -20.38 18.81 27.31
C VAL A 87 -19.32 19.91 27.25
N ILE A 88 -19.27 20.77 28.27
CA ILE A 88 -18.22 21.77 28.43
C ILE A 88 -16.89 21.04 28.70
N GLY A 89 -16.13 20.73 27.64
CA GLY A 89 -14.74 20.26 27.71
C GLY A 89 -14.34 19.07 26.84
N ALA A 90 -15.28 18.31 26.26
CA ALA A 90 -14.93 17.17 25.39
C ALA A 90 -14.82 17.62 23.92
N THR A 91 -13.68 17.37 23.30
CA THR A 91 -13.49 17.65 21.87
C THR A 91 -14.29 16.66 21.01
N ASP A 92 -15.20 17.16 20.17
CA ASP A 92 -15.86 16.34 19.16
C ASP A 92 -14.90 16.03 17.99
N TRP A 93 -14.31 14.84 18.03
CA TRP A 93 -13.38 14.37 17.00
C TRP A 93 -14.03 14.07 15.64
N SER A 94 -15.36 14.03 15.55
CA SER A 94 -16.04 13.82 14.25
C SER A 94 -15.88 15.01 13.31
N ARG A 95 -15.63 16.21 13.87
CA ARG A 95 -15.57 17.49 13.14
C ARG A 95 -14.32 18.33 13.46
N SER A 96 -13.77 18.19 14.66
CA SER A 96 -12.69 19.06 15.16
C SER A 96 -11.34 18.86 14.45
N PHE A 97 -10.57 19.95 14.39
CA PHE A 97 -9.16 19.97 13.99
C PHE A 97 -8.22 20.30 15.17
N SER A 98 -8.70 20.10 16.40
CA SER A 98 -7.94 20.38 17.63
C SER A 98 -6.56 19.71 17.64
N GLY A 99 -5.52 20.47 18.01
CA GLY A 99 -4.15 19.97 18.09
C GLY A 99 -3.39 19.81 16.77
N LEU A 100 -4.07 19.95 15.62
CA LEU A 100 -3.43 19.79 14.31
C LEU A 100 -2.38 20.88 14.09
N SER A 101 -1.16 20.46 13.72
CA SER A 101 -0.03 21.35 13.44
C SER A 101 0.37 22.33 14.56
N GLN A 102 -0.07 22.12 15.80
CA GLN A 102 0.25 23.03 16.90
C GLN A 102 1.71 22.93 17.37
N THR A 103 2.26 21.71 17.42
CA THR A 103 3.63 21.46 17.88
C THR A 103 4.14 20.13 17.31
N PRO A 104 5.45 19.90 17.12
CA PRO A 104 5.97 18.55 16.85
C PRO A 104 5.76 17.60 18.05
N PHE A 105 5.85 16.29 17.82
CA PHE A 105 5.95 15.32 18.92
C PHE A 105 7.34 15.37 19.57
N ALA A 106 7.46 14.84 20.77
CA ALA A 106 8.74 14.69 21.45
C ALA A 106 9.73 13.87 20.60
N LYS A 107 11.03 14.13 20.74
CA LYS A 107 12.06 13.55 19.88
C LYS A 107 12.03 12.02 19.94
N GLU A 108 11.79 11.45 21.11
CA GLU A 108 11.74 10.00 21.35
C GLU A 108 10.60 9.34 20.56
N VAL A 109 9.47 10.03 20.44
CA VAL A 109 8.32 9.59 19.63
C VAL A 109 8.69 9.66 18.14
N SER A 110 9.27 10.78 17.70
CA SER A 110 9.72 10.96 16.32
C SER A 110 10.77 9.92 15.90
N ASP A 111 11.72 9.61 16.78
CA ASP A 111 12.76 8.60 16.53
C ASP A 111 12.14 7.19 16.30
N VAL A 112 11.07 6.85 17.03
CA VAL A 112 10.33 5.60 16.82
C VAL A 112 9.53 5.60 15.51
N LEU A 113 8.83 6.70 15.20
CA LEU A 113 7.98 6.80 14.02
C LEU A 113 8.78 6.80 12.71
N LEU A 114 9.97 7.40 12.73
CA LEU A 114 10.86 7.53 11.58
C LEU A 114 11.90 6.41 11.49
N GLN A 115 11.79 5.38 12.33
CA GLN A 115 12.69 4.24 12.29
C GLN A 115 12.59 3.54 10.92
N PRO A 116 13.73 3.20 10.28
CA PRO A 116 13.75 2.42 9.05
C PRO A 116 13.02 1.09 9.22
N LEU A 117 12.35 0.62 8.16
CA LEU A 117 11.66 -0.67 8.20
C LEU A 117 12.67 -1.81 8.19
N ASP A 118 12.37 -2.86 8.96
CA ASP A 118 13.02 -4.15 8.78
C ASP A 118 12.55 -4.78 7.45
N PRO A 119 13.45 -5.02 6.48
CA PRO A 119 13.07 -5.65 5.21
C PRO A 119 12.37 -7.00 5.39
N ALA A 120 12.58 -7.70 6.51
CA ALA A 120 11.94 -8.97 6.80
C ALA A 120 10.46 -8.84 7.19
N GLU A 121 10.00 -7.66 7.59
CA GLU A 121 8.60 -7.40 7.94
C GLU A 121 7.75 -6.92 6.76
N VAL A 122 8.39 -6.59 5.64
CA VAL A 122 7.73 -6.17 4.41
C VAL A 122 7.26 -7.40 3.64
N GLU A 123 6.02 -7.35 3.18
CA GLU A 123 5.40 -8.40 2.35
C GLU A 123 5.14 -7.89 0.94
N ILE A 124 4.88 -8.82 0.02
CA ILE A 124 4.57 -8.51 -1.38
C ILE A 124 3.32 -9.23 -1.82
N LYS A 125 2.40 -8.50 -2.45
CA LYS A 125 1.22 -9.06 -3.09
C LYS A 125 1.59 -9.72 -4.43
N PRO A 126 0.77 -10.64 -4.95
CA PRO A 126 1.02 -11.28 -6.26
C PRO A 126 1.08 -10.31 -7.46
N ASP A 127 0.48 -9.12 -7.33
CA ASP A 127 0.56 -8.02 -8.31
C ASP A 127 1.89 -7.22 -8.24
N GLY A 128 2.72 -7.51 -7.24
CA GLY A 128 3.99 -6.86 -6.99
C GLY A 128 3.91 -5.63 -6.10
N ILE A 129 2.77 -5.29 -5.50
CA ILE A 129 2.69 -4.19 -4.53
C ILE A 129 3.30 -4.68 -3.21
N ILE A 130 4.34 -3.98 -2.74
CA ILE A 130 4.90 -4.23 -1.40
C ILE A 130 4.07 -3.52 -0.34
N TYR A 131 3.94 -4.13 0.83
CA TYR A 131 3.17 -3.56 1.93
C TYR A 131 3.75 -4.00 3.27
N LEU A 132 3.51 -3.20 4.31
CA LEU A 132 3.74 -3.59 5.69
C LEU A 132 2.41 -4.12 6.26
N PRO A 133 2.38 -5.28 6.92
CA PRO A 133 1.16 -5.80 7.54
C PRO A 133 0.59 -4.85 8.60
N GLU A 134 -0.74 -4.76 8.69
CA GLU A 134 -1.47 -3.84 9.58
C GLU A 134 -0.99 -3.87 11.04
N ILE A 135 -0.76 -5.08 11.56
CA ILE A 135 -0.32 -5.28 12.94
C ILE A 135 1.00 -4.55 13.25
N LYS A 136 1.87 -4.38 12.26
CA LYS A 136 3.16 -3.69 12.44
C LYS A 136 2.94 -2.19 12.66
N TYR A 137 2.01 -1.56 11.94
CA TYR A 137 1.63 -0.17 12.18
C TYR A 137 1.10 0.00 13.61
N ARG A 138 0.22 -0.88 14.10
CA ARG A 138 -0.28 -0.83 15.48
C ARG A 138 0.83 -0.95 16.51
N ARG A 139 1.81 -1.83 16.27
CA ARG A 139 2.99 -1.99 17.14
C ARG A 139 3.85 -0.72 17.15
N ILE A 140 4.05 -0.08 16.00
CA ILE A 140 4.78 1.19 15.90
C ILE A 140 4.03 2.29 16.68
N LEU A 141 2.71 2.42 16.50
CA LEU A 141 1.90 3.38 17.25
C LEU A 141 1.92 3.12 18.76
N ASN A 142 1.82 1.85 19.19
CA ASN A 142 1.91 1.49 20.61
C ASN A 142 3.30 1.78 21.20
N ARG A 143 4.37 1.57 20.43
CA ARG A 143 5.73 1.92 20.86
C ARG A 143 5.94 3.44 20.93
N ALA A 144 5.39 4.18 19.98
CA ALA A 144 5.57 5.62 19.87
C ALA A 144 4.72 6.39 20.89
N PHE A 145 3.44 6.03 21.03
CA PHE A 145 2.47 6.80 21.83
C PHE A 145 2.03 6.09 23.11
N GLY A 146 2.28 4.78 23.25
CA GLY A 146 1.75 3.95 24.31
C GLY A 146 0.33 3.42 24.01
N PRO A 147 -0.04 2.23 24.52
CA PRO A 147 -1.44 1.78 24.50
C PRO A 147 -2.36 2.79 25.18
N GLY A 148 -3.46 3.16 24.52
CA GLY A 148 -4.37 4.22 24.98
C GLY A 148 -3.92 5.65 24.65
N GLY A 149 -2.68 5.84 24.20
CA GLY A 149 -2.15 7.14 23.77
C GLY A 149 -2.50 7.53 22.34
N TRP A 150 -3.21 6.68 21.60
CA TRP A 150 -3.68 6.95 20.24
C TRP A 150 -5.02 6.25 19.96
N GLY A 151 -5.75 6.74 18.97
CA GLY A 151 -7.02 6.15 18.54
C GLY A 151 -7.49 6.67 17.19
N LEU A 152 -8.40 5.92 16.57
CA LEU A 152 -9.14 6.37 15.40
C LEU A 152 -10.53 6.86 15.81
N ALA A 153 -10.81 8.12 15.54
CA ALA A 153 -12.15 8.68 15.66
C ALA A 153 -12.88 8.55 14.30
N PRO A 154 -14.05 7.92 14.24
CA PRO A 154 -14.84 7.88 13.02
C PRO A 154 -15.30 9.29 12.64
N ARG A 155 -15.16 9.64 11.36
CA ARG A 155 -15.68 10.88 10.77
C ARG A 155 -16.68 10.55 9.68
N GLY A 156 -17.82 11.24 9.72
CA GLY A 156 -18.93 10.99 8.81
C GLY A 156 -19.58 9.61 8.99
N GLU A 157 -20.57 9.37 8.14
CA GLU A 157 -21.32 8.13 8.07
C GLU A 157 -20.52 7.05 7.31
N THR A 158 -20.73 5.79 7.70
CA THR A 158 -20.24 4.66 6.92
C THR A 158 -21.04 4.56 5.63
N GLN A 159 -20.40 4.71 4.48
CA GLN A 159 -21.06 4.54 3.19
C GLN A 159 -20.85 3.11 2.72
N ILE A 160 -21.95 2.42 2.45
CA ILE A 160 -21.96 1.07 1.90
C ILE A 160 -22.53 1.18 0.49
N SER A 161 -21.77 0.74 -0.50
CA SER A 161 -22.16 0.78 -1.92
C SER A 161 -22.15 -0.61 -2.51
N GLU A 162 -23.28 -1.05 -3.06
CA GLU A 162 -23.41 -2.34 -3.71
C GLU A 162 -22.93 -2.29 -5.16
N LYS A 163 -22.30 -3.38 -5.63
CA LYS A 163 -21.91 -3.56 -7.03
C LYS A 163 -23.01 -4.33 -7.77
N PRO A 164 -23.26 -4.05 -9.07
CA PRO A 164 -24.33 -4.72 -9.84
C PRO A 164 -24.25 -6.24 -9.89
N ASN A 165 -23.07 -6.81 -9.67
CA ASN A 165 -22.81 -8.24 -9.77
C ASN A 165 -22.66 -8.91 -8.39
N GLY A 166 -23.19 -8.28 -7.33
CA GLY A 166 -23.04 -8.73 -5.95
C GLY A 166 -21.80 -8.15 -5.25
N GLY A 167 -21.84 -8.17 -3.92
CA GLY A 167 -20.86 -7.51 -3.07
C GLY A 167 -20.91 -5.99 -3.17
N GLY A 168 -19.87 -5.34 -2.68
CA GLY A 168 -19.81 -3.89 -2.61
C GLY A 168 -18.54 -3.36 -1.97
N ILE A 169 -18.58 -2.09 -1.57
CA ILE A 169 -17.49 -1.39 -0.89
C ILE A 169 -18.05 -0.71 0.36
N VAL A 170 -17.37 -0.91 1.48
CA VAL A 170 -17.55 -0.11 2.70
C VAL A 170 -16.49 0.98 2.70
N THR A 171 -16.89 2.23 2.85
CA THR A 171 -15.97 3.37 2.97
C THR A 171 -16.38 4.29 4.10
N ARG A 172 -15.39 4.82 4.83
CA ARG A 172 -15.62 5.78 5.91
C ARG A 172 -14.37 6.62 6.17
N GLU A 173 -14.56 7.87 6.54
CA GLU A 173 -13.46 8.72 6.99
C GLU A 173 -13.12 8.46 8.46
N TYR A 174 -11.83 8.52 8.79
CA TYR A 174 -11.35 8.42 10.17
C TYR A 174 -10.28 9.49 10.42
N ALA A 175 -10.29 10.03 11.64
CA ALA A 175 -9.24 10.86 12.18
C ALA A 175 -8.33 10.02 13.08
N LEU A 176 -7.02 10.04 12.81
CA LEU A 176 -6.01 9.57 13.76
C LEU A 176 -5.76 10.66 14.79
N VAL A 177 -5.97 10.32 16.05
CA VAL A 177 -5.70 11.16 17.21
C VAL A 177 -4.60 10.49 18.02
N CYS A 178 -3.55 11.22 18.34
CA CYS A 178 -2.46 10.75 19.21
C CYS A 178 -2.26 11.78 20.32
N HIS A 179 -2.15 11.38 21.59
CA HIS A 179 -1.97 12.28 22.74
C HIS A 179 -2.93 13.48 22.75
N GLY A 180 -4.20 13.24 22.40
CA GLY A 180 -5.25 14.28 22.43
C GLY A 180 -5.18 15.33 21.33
N ARG A 181 -4.45 15.08 20.23
CA ARG A 181 -4.34 15.97 19.07
C ARG A 181 -4.66 15.24 17.78
N LEU A 182 -5.36 15.92 16.87
CA LEU A 182 -5.54 15.45 15.51
C LEU A 182 -4.18 15.38 14.80
N VAL A 183 -3.91 14.23 14.20
CA VAL A 183 -2.69 13.97 13.42
C VAL A 183 -2.99 13.98 11.94
N SER A 184 -3.98 13.21 11.51
CA SER A 184 -4.29 13.00 10.10
C SER A 184 -5.75 12.58 9.96
N VAL A 185 -6.32 12.86 8.79
CA VAL A 185 -7.64 12.38 8.38
C VAL A 185 -7.49 11.60 7.09
N ALA A 186 -8.01 10.38 7.06
CA ALA A 186 -8.01 9.56 5.85
C ALA A 186 -9.29 8.75 5.73
N ARG A 187 -9.67 8.49 4.48
CA ARG A 187 -10.77 7.58 4.16
C ARG A 187 -10.26 6.15 4.09
N GLY A 188 -10.86 5.27 4.86
CA GLY A 188 -10.69 3.83 4.72
C GLY A 188 -11.70 3.29 3.72
N GLU A 189 -11.31 2.23 3.03
CA GLU A 189 -12.20 1.48 2.16
C GLU A 189 -11.90 -0.01 2.23
N GLN A 190 -12.93 -0.83 2.02
CA GLN A 190 -12.80 -2.28 1.93
C GLN A 190 -13.93 -2.88 1.09
N ASP A 191 -13.56 -3.76 0.16
CA ASP A 191 -14.52 -4.58 -0.59
C ASP A 191 -15.15 -5.66 0.31
N TYR A 192 -16.44 -5.91 0.10
CA TYR A 192 -17.15 -7.11 0.58
C TYR A 192 -17.76 -7.86 -0.62
N PHE A 193 -17.95 -9.16 -0.47
CA PHE A 193 -18.52 -10.02 -1.53
C PHE A 193 -19.96 -10.44 -1.24
N ASP A 194 -20.35 -10.39 0.02
CA ASP A 194 -21.66 -10.79 0.54
C ASP A 194 -22.02 -9.90 1.73
N GLU A 195 -23.32 -9.68 1.96
CA GLU A 195 -23.83 -8.77 3.01
C GLU A 195 -23.41 -9.22 4.41
N PHE A 196 -23.35 -10.53 4.67
CA PHE A 196 -22.83 -11.08 5.93
C PHE A 196 -21.34 -10.73 6.15
N GLY A 197 -20.61 -10.36 5.09
CA GLY A 197 -19.23 -9.91 5.14
C GLY A 197 -19.05 -8.42 5.52
N ILE A 198 -20.12 -7.62 5.56
CA ILE A 198 -20.06 -6.18 5.86
C ILE A 198 -19.38 -5.88 7.20
N PRO A 199 -19.66 -6.58 8.32
CA PRO A 199 -18.99 -6.30 9.59
C PRO A 199 -17.47 -6.48 9.52
N THR A 200 -17.01 -7.53 8.82
CA THR A 200 -15.57 -7.77 8.59
C THR A 200 -14.98 -6.67 7.72
N ALA A 201 -15.72 -6.25 6.68
CA ALA A 201 -15.29 -5.15 5.82
C ALA A 201 -15.21 -3.82 6.56
N MET A 202 -16.09 -3.56 7.54
CA MET A 202 -16.03 -2.37 8.39
C MET A 202 -14.75 -2.32 9.25
N GLU A 203 -14.36 -3.43 9.85
CA GLU A 203 -13.10 -3.51 10.61
C GLU A 203 -11.88 -3.32 9.71
N ALA A 204 -11.86 -3.95 8.54
CA ALA A 204 -10.78 -3.77 7.57
C ALA A 204 -10.74 -2.35 6.98
N CYS A 205 -11.89 -1.70 6.77
CA CYS A 205 -11.99 -0.29 6.38
C CYS A 205 -11.34 0.63 7.43
N LYS A 206 -11.62 0.41 8.72
CA LYS A 206 -10.99 1.14 9.82
C LYS A 206 -9.46 0.97 9.84
N SER A 207 -9.00 -0.27 9.70
CA SER A 207 -7.56 -0.58 9.62
C SER A 207 -6.88 0.03 8.39
N ASN A 208 -7.57 0.06 7.26
CA ASN A 208 -7.09 0.71 6.04
C ASN A 208 -6.86 2.22 6.27
N ALA A 209 -7.82 2.92 6.88
CA ALA A 209 -7.69 4.33 7.21
C ALA A 209 -6.50 4.60 8.16
N MET A 210 -6.31 3.73 9.16
CA MET A 210 -5.19 3.83 10.10
C MET A 210 -3.83 3.85 9.38
N MET A 211 -3.60 2.90 8.47
CA MET A 211 -2.34 2.80 7.74
C MET A 211 -2.10 4.03 6.86
N ARG A 212 -3.16 4.57 6.24
CA ARG A 212 -3.10 5.81 5.46
C ARG A 212 -2.72 7.00 6.34
N CYS A 213 -3.32 7.14 7.52
CA CYS A 213 -2.97 8.20 8.47
C CYS A 213 -1.54 8.08 9.01
N CYS A 214 -1.03 6.86 9.19
CA CYS A 214 0.34 6.64 9.66
C CYS A 214 1.40 7.16 8.68
N LYS A 215 1.05 7.32 7.39
CA LYS A 215 1.95 7.90 6.39
C LYS A 215 2.32 9.34 6.72
N ASP A 216 1.37 10.13 7.23
CA ASP A 216 1.60 11.54 7.58
C ASP A 216 2.48 11.69 8.84
N LEU A 217 2.57 10.62 9.66
CA LEU A 217 3.54 10.50 10.76
C LEU A 217 4.94 10.09 10.29
N GLY A 218 5.12 9.74 9.02
CA GLY A 218 6.38 9.24 8.45
C GLY A 218 6.59 7.73 8.56
N VAL A 219 5.65 7.00 9.17
CA VAL A 219 5.74 5.55 9.35
C VAL A 219 5.71 4.84 8.00
N ALA A 220 6.66 3.93 7.79
CA ALA A 220 6.74 3.10 6.57
C ALA A 220 6.78 3.91 5.26
N SER A 221 7.25 5.16 5.31
CA SER A 221 7.32 6.07 4.17
C SER A 221 8.17 5.51 3.01
N GLU A 222 9.17 4.69 3.33
CA GLU A 222 10.03 3.98 2.37
C GLU A 222 9.25 3.08 1.38
N LEU A 223 8.09 2.54 1.77
CA LEU A 223 7.25 1.71 0.89
C LEU A 223 6.67 2.49 -0.30
N TRP A 224 6.74 3.82 -0.27
CA TRP A 224 6.32 4.71 -1.34
C TRP A 224 7.48 5.25 -2.18
N ASP A 225 8.74 4.97 -1.79
CA ASP A 225 9.90 5.37 -2.57
C ASP A 225 10.18 4.34 -3.69
N PRO A 226 10.08 4.73 -4.98
CA PRO A 226 10.39 3.84 -6.10
C PRO A 226 11.81 3.25 -6.06
N ARG A 227 12.78 3.89 -5.40
CA ARG A 227 14.14 3.36 -5.25
C ARG A 227 14.17 2.23 -4.23
N PHE A 228 13.58 2.45 -3.05
CA PHE A 228 13.42 1.40 -2.04
C PHE A 228 12.67 0.19 -2.60
N ILE A 229 11.52 0.41 -3.25
CA ILE A 229 10.70 -0.67 -3.83
C ILE A 229 11.52 -1.55 -4.79
N ARG A 230 12.28 -0.93 -5.71
CA ARG A 230 13.11 -1.67 -6.67
C ARG A 230 14.23 -2.45 -5.98
N LYS A 231 14.91 -1.84 -5.03
CA LYS A 231 15.98 -2.47 -4.25
C LYS A 231 15.44 -3.66 -3.46
N TRP A 232 14.37 -3.44 -2.68
CA TRP A 232 13.75 -4.47 -1.85
C TRP A 232 13.25 -5.64 -2.69
N LYS A 233 12.58 -5.39 -3.83
CA LYS A 233 12.13 -6.48 -4.73
C LYS A 233 13.29 -7.31 -5.26
N LYS A 234 14.40 -6.67 -5.67
CA LYS A 234 15.59 -7.38 -6.16
C LYS A 234 16.18 -8.29 -5.08
N GLU A 235 16.21 -7.82 -3.84
CA GLU A 235 16.83 -8.51 -2.71
C GLU A 235 15.92 -9.60 -2.12
N ASN A 236 14.62 -9.35 -2.00
CA ASN A 236 13.69 -10.14 -1.19
C ASN A 236 12.55 -10.83 -1.96
N ALA A 237 12.32 -10.49 -3.24
CA ALA A 237 11.23 -11.04 -4.04
C ALA A 237 11.73 -11.71 -5.33
N SER A 238 10.89 -12.61 -5.87
CA SER A 238 11.11 -13.26 -7.15
C SER A 238 9.81 -13.38 -7.92
N GLU A 239 9.91 -13.45 -9.24
CA GLU A 239 8.75 -13.67 -10.10
C GLU A 239 8.66 -15.16 -10.45
N LEU A 240 7.48 -15.76 -10.24
CA LEU A 240 7.19 -17.15 -10.59
C LEU A 240 6.03 -17.19 -11.59
N PHE A 241 6.07 -18.16 -12.51
CA PHE A 241 4.91 -18.45 -13.36
C PHE A 241 3.90 -19.28 -12.56
N GLY A 242 2.77 -18.68 -12.22
CA GLY A 242 1.66 -19.34 -11.58
C GLY A 242 0.60 -19.76 -12.59
N GLU A 243 0.10 -20.98 -12.46
CA GLU A 243 -1.06 -21.48 -13.19
C GLU A 243 -2.27 -21.48 -12.26
N HIS A 244 -3.37 -20.86 -12.70
CA HIS A 244 -4.61 -20.86 -11.94
C HIS A 244 -5.21 -22.26 -11.90
N VAL A 245 -5.50 -22.79 -10.72
CA VAL A 245 -5.92 -24.19 -10.51
C VAL A 245 -7.19 -24.54 -11.31
N VAL A 246 -8.20 -23.66 -11.30
CA VAL A 246 -9.47 -23.83 -12.02
C VAL A 246 -9.38 -23.44 -13.50
N THR A 247 -8.99 -22.20 -13.81
CA THR A 247 -9.05 -21.68 -15.19
C THR A 247 -7.87 -22.11 -16.07
N LYS A 248 -6.84 -22.74 -15.50
CA LYS A 248 -5.58 -23.13 -16.16
C LYS A 248 -4.82 -21.97 -16.83
N LYS A 249 -5.24 -20.73 -16.58
CA LYS A 249 -4.57 -19.53 -17.09
C LYS A 249 -3.23 -19.35 -16.38
N LYS A 250 -2.18 -19.11 -17.15
CA LYS A 250 -0.83 -18.84 -16.64
C LYS A 250 -0.61 -17.35 -16.53
N LYS A 251 -0.01 -16.91 -15.42
CA LYS A 251 0.37 -15.52 -15.18
C LYS A 251 1.70 -15.47 -14.43
N LYS A 252 2.52 -14.47 -14.73
CA LYS A 252 3.70 -14.16 -13.92
C LYS A 252 3.26 -13.42 -12.65
N LEU A 253 3.63 -13.94 -11.49
CA LEU A 253 3.23 -13.43 -10.19
C LEU A 253 4.47 -13.16 -9.34
N TRP A 254 4.39 -12.13 -8.50
CA TRP A 254 5.42 -11.84 -7.51
C TRP A 254 5.21 -12.69 -6.26
N VAL A 255 6.30 -13.24 -5.73
CA VAL A 255 6.33 -13.89 -4.42
C VAL A 255 7.57 -13.46 -3.66
N ARG A 256 7.52 -13.55 -2.34
CA ARG A 256 8.70 -13.42 -1.51
C ARG A 256 9.63 -14.60 -1.76
N LYS A 257 10.95 -14.36 -1.73
CA LYS A 257 11.94 -15.42 -1.93
C LYS A 257 11.83 -16.44 -0.79
N GLY A 258 11.70 -17.71 -1.17
CA GLY A 258 11.53 -18.83 -0.23
C GLY A 258 10.08 -19.27 -0.08
N ASP A 259 9.11 -18.44 -0.47
CA ASP A 259 7.69 -18.76 -0.36
C ASP A 259 7.17 -19.39 -1.65
N SER A 260 6.10 -20.19 -1.50
CA SER A 260 5.35 -20.77 -2.62
C SER A 260 4.21 -19.85 -3.07
N LEU A 261 3.67 -20.10 -4.26
CA LEU A 261 2.44 -19.44 -4.69
C LEU A 261 1.25 -19.96 -3.88
N ASP A 262 0.42 -19.02 -3.43
CA ASP A 262 -0.83 -19.33 -2.74
C ASP A 262 -1.99 -19.61 -3.72
N TYR A 263 -2.98 -20.37 -3.23
CA TYR A 263 -4.24 -20.59 -3.94
C TYR A 263 -4.87 -19.24 -4.34
N PRO A 264 -5.41 -19.09 -5.57
CA PRO A 264 -5.73 -20.13 -6.54
C PRO A 264 -4.62 -20.47 -7.54
N TYR A 265 -3.37 -20.08 -7.28
CA TYR A 265 -2.25 -20.32 -8.19
C TYR A 265 -1.31 -21.41 -7.66
N GLN A 266 -0.80 -22.23 -8.57
CA GLN A 266 0.26 -23.20 -8.29
C GLN A 266 1.45 -22.93 -9.20
N ALA A 267 2.67 -23.24 -8.73
CA ALA A 267 3.87 -23.11 -9.56
C ALA A 267 3.71 -23.92 -10.85
N SER A 268 3.76 -23.24 -12.00
CA SER A 268 3.69 -23.92 -13.29
C SER A 268 5.00 -24.67 -13.49
N LYS A 269 4.90 -26.00 -13.60
CA LYS A 269 6.04 -26.87 -13.92
C LYS A 269 6.48 -26.61 -15.36
N PHE A 270 7.37 -25.64 -15.58
CA PHE A 270 8.11 -25.50 -16.83
C PHE A 270 9.56 -25.10 -16.53
N GLY A 271 10.48 -26.04 -16.84
CA GLY A 271 11.89 -25.77 -17.10
C GLY A 271 12.85 -25.85 -15.90
N SER A 272 13.07 -27.05 -15.36
CA SER A 272 14.43 -27.46 -14.98
C SER A 272 15.21 -27.85 -16.23
#